data_AF-A0A1B6GEK6-F1
#
_entry.id   AF-A0A1B6GEK6-F1
#
_cell.length_a   1.000
_cell.length_b   1.000
_cell.length_c   1.000
_cell.angle_alpha   90.00
_cell.angle_beta   90.00
_cell.angle_gamma   90.00
#
_symmetry.space_group_name_H-M   'P 1'
#
loop_
_entity.id
_entity.type
_entity.pdbx_description
1 polymer ?
#
loop_
_entity_poly.entity_id
_entity_poly.type
_entity_poly.pdbx_seq_one_letter_code
_entity_poly.pdbx_strand_id
1 'polypeptide(L)'
;VVELLLLGVFVMNLADQEGENESAAAVCEQVRQADNRCCKLLENPVIENKDIVLSDIKTYIDSLDPLIQCIENDRSAVLEACKDLIDDKPRGSKYMTIPFDFFKLMEGFNWTETNMATLLELRRTTMDKWTVIDKLLD
;
A
#
# COMPACT_ATOMS: atom_id res chain seq x y z
N VAL A 1 -46.05 -10.99 -25.06
CA VAL A 1 -44.74 -11.45 -25.59
C VAL A 1 -43.67 -10.33 -25.58
N VAL A 2 -44.02 -9.07 -25.30
CA VAL A 2 -43.02 -7.95 -25.33
C VAL A 2 -42.43 -7.61 -23.95
N GLU A 3 -43.05 -8.01 -22.84
CA GLU A 3 -42.51 -7.71 -21.48
C GLU A 3 -41.40 -8.66 -21.00
N LEU A 4 -41.25 -9.84 -21.59
CA LEU A 4 -40.22 -10.82 -21.19
C LEU A 4 -38.84 -10.57 -21.82
N LEU A 5 -38.74 -9.67 -22.81
CA LEU A 5 -37.47 -9.36 -23.47
C LEU A 5 -36.72 -8.20 -22.79
N LEU A 6 -37.39 -7.31 -22.06
CA LEU A 6 -36.74 -6.19 -21.35
C LEU A 6 -36.06 -6.63 -20.05
N LEU A 7 -36.59 -7.64 -19.37
CA LEU A 7 -35.94 -8.22 -18.19
C LEU A 7 -34.71 -9.06 -18.55
N GLY A 8 -34.69 -9.68 -19.73
CA GLY A 8 -33.52 -10.44 -20.21
C GLY A 8 -32.32 -9.55 -20.57
N VAL A 9 -32.57 -8.35 -21.08
CA VAL A 9 -31.50 -7.39 -21.45
C VAL A 9 -30.97 -6.63 -20.23
N PHE A 10 -31.78 -6.44 -19.18
CA PHE A 10 -31.33 -5.72 -17.98
C PHE A 10 -30.50 -6.59 -17.02
N VAL A 11 -30.67 -7.91 -17.02
CA VAL A 11 -29.90 -8.81 -16.13
C VAL A 11 -28.53 -9.17 -16.73
N MET A 12 -28.33 -9.03 -18.04
CA MET A 12 -27.03 -9.33 -18.67
C MET A 12 -25.99 -8.20 -18.56
N ASN A 13 -26.37 -7.00 -18.12
CA ASN A 13 -25.47 -5.84 -18.08
C ASN A 13 -24.90 -5.52 -16.69
N LEU A 14 -25.16 -6.33 -15.67
CA LEU A 14 -24.53 -6.19 -14.34
C LEU A 14 -23.50 -7.28 -14.03
N ALA A 15 -23.33 -8.26 -14.92
CA ALA A 15 -22.45 -9.41 -14.69
C ALA A 15 -21.09 -9.32 -15.40
N ASP A 16 -20.77 -8.19 -16.06
CA ASP A 16 -19.55 -8.09 -16.88
C ASP A 16 -18.76 -6.79 -16.59
N GLN A 17 -18.45 -6.61 -15.30
CA GLN A 17 -17.28 -5.85 -14.86
C GLN A 17 -16.35 -6.78 -14.08
N GLU A 18 -16.13 -8.00 -14.57
CA GLU A 18 -14.96 -8.81 -14.20
C GLU A 18 -13.74 -8.31 -14.99
N GLY A 19 -13.37 -7.03 -14.80
CA GLY A 19 -11.94 -6.76 -14.70
C GLY A 19 -11.52 -7.39 -13.38
N GLU A 20 -10.41 -8.12 -13.33
CA GLU A 20 -9.89 -8.76 -12.11
C GLU A 20 -9.78 -7.75 -10.96
N ASN A 21 -10.89 -7.49 -10.26
CA ASN A 21 -10.92 -6.58 -9.13
C ASN A 21 -10.39 -7.42 -7.98
N GLU A 22 -9.08 -7.31 -7.77
CA GLU A 22 -8.42 -7.98 -6.67
C GLU A 22 -9.17 -7.67 -5.38
N SER A 23 -9.57 -8.71 -4.65
CA SER A 23 -10.37 -8.52 -3.43
C SER A 23 -9.66 -7.59 -2.46
N ALA A 24 -10.40 -6.74 -1.74
CA ALA A 24 -9.84 -5.84 -0.72
C ALA A 24 -8.88 -6.57 0.23
N ALA A 25 -9.21 -7.80 0.63
CA ALA A 25 -8.37 -8.64 1.48
C ALA A 25 -6.99 -8.92 0.86
N ALA A 26 -6.95 -9.24 -0.43
CA ALA A 26 -5.71 -9.54 -1.16
C ALA A 26 -4.85 -8.28 -1.32
N VAL A 27 -5.46 -7.15 -1.70
CA VAL A 27 -4.76 -5.85 -1.78
C VAL A 27 -4.14 -5.47 -0.43
N CYS A 28 -4.89 -5.60 0.66
CA CYS A 28 -4.38 -5.29 2.00
C CYS A 28 -3.27 -6.23 2.46
N GLU A 29 -3.32 -7.51 2.08
CA GLU A 29 -2.23 -8.44 2.34
C GLU A 29 -0.97 -8.07 1.55
N GLN A 30 -1.10 -7.64 0.29
CA GLN A 30 0.04 -7.14 -0.48
C GLN A 30 0.70 -5.93 0.18
N VAL A 31 -0.11 -4.94 0.60
CA VAL A 31 0.38 -3.75 1.33
C VAL A 31 1.11 -4.16 2.59
N ARG A 32 0.55 -5.08 3.37
CA ARG A 32 1.15 -5.60 4.61
C ARG A 32 2.48 -6.29 4.35
N GLN A 33 2.54 -7.17 3.34
CA GLN A 33 3.77 -7.88 3.00
C GLN A 33 4.86 -6.92 2.52
N ALA A 34 4.51 -5.91 1.73
CA ALA A 34 5.43 -4.90 1.25
C ALA A 34 5.97 -4.02 2.39
N ASP A 35 5.11 -3.57 3.31
CA ASP A 35 5.53 -2.82 4.51
C ASP A 35 6.46 -3.65 5.40
N ASN A 36 6.11 -4.91 5.64
CA ASN A 36 6.94 -5.83 6.43
C ASN A 36 8.31 -6.08 5.80
N ARG A 37 8.41 -6.13 4.46
CA ARG A 37 9.71 -6.20 3.78
C ARG A 37 10.53 -4.94 4.03
N CYS A 38 9.92 -3.76 3.91
CA CYS A 38 10.58 -2.49 4.22
C CYS A 38 11.09 -2.45 5.66
N CYS A 39 10.28 -2.91 6.62
CA CYS A 39 10.70 -2.98 8.03
C CYS A 39 11.94 -3.85 8.21
N LYS A 40 11.93 -5.08 7.69
CA LYS A 40 13.06 -6.02 7.81
C LYS A 40 14.36 -5.44 7.25
N LEU A 41 14.27 -4.71 6.14
CA LEU A 41 15.44 -4.09 5.50
C LEU A 41 15.97 -2.91 6.32
N LEU A 42 15.09 -2.05 6.84
CA LEU A 42 15.48 -0.83 7.55
C LEU A 42 15.87 -1.06 9.02
N GLU A 43 15.32 -2.09 9.67
CA GLU A 43 15.69 -2.46 11.05
C GLU A 43 17.14 -2.93 11.14
N ASN A 44 17.62 -3.65 10.12
CA ASN A 44 18.98 -4.18 10.05
C ASN A 44 19.64 -3.87 8.68
N PRO A 45 20.13 -2.64 8.48
CA PRO A 45 20.82 -2.24 7.26
C PRO A 45 22.09 -3.05 7.03
N VAL A 46 22.18 -3.72 5.88
CA VAL A 46 23.34 -4.53 5.46
C VAL A 46 23.64 -4.29 3.98
N ILE A 47 24.91 -4.35 3.59
CA ILE A 47 25.39 -3.93 2.27
C ILE A 47 24.75 -4.75 1.14
N GLU A 48 24.45 -6.03 1.39
CA GLU A 48 23.81 -6.93 0.45
C GLU A 48 22.43 -6.44 0.00
N ASN A 49 21.77 -5.65 0.84
CA ASN A 49 20.42 -5.13 0.60
C ASN A 49 20.39 -3.71 0.04
N LYS A 50 21.55 -3.09 -0.20
CA LYS A 50 21.67 -1.66 -0.55
C LYS A 50 20.89 -1.27 -1.80
N ASP A 51 20.77 -2.18 -2.77
CA ASP A 51 20.17 -1.91 -4.07
C ASP A 51 18.66 -2.23 -4.08
N ILE A 52 18.20 -3.10 -3.16
CA ILE A 52 16.81 -3.56 -3.15
C ILE A 52 15.92 -2.69 -2.24
N VAL A 53 16.44 -2.16 -1.14
CA VAL A 53 15.57 -1.52 -0.12
C VAL A 53 14.83 -0.29 -0.66
N LEU A 54 15.43 0.54 -1.52
CA LEU A 54 14.71 1.66 -2.14
C LEU A 54 13.66 1.20 -3.16
N SER A 55 13.90 0.06 -3.82
CA SER A 55 12.94 -0.57 -4.74
C SER A 55 11.75 -1.17 -3.98
N ASP A 56 12.00 -1.79 -2.82
CA ASP A 56 10.96 -2.37 -1.98
C ASP A 56 10.07 -1.27 -1.38
N ILE A 57 10.66 -0.13 -0.99
CA ILE A 57 9.87 1.03 -0.54
C ILE A 57 9.02 1.60 -1.67
N LYS A 58 9.53 1.67 -2.90
CA LYS A 58 8.71 2.06 -4.08
C LYS A 58 7.57 1.08 -4.32
N THR A 59 7.86 -0.21 -4.25
CA THR A 59 6.85 -1.27 -4.40
C THR A 59 5.76 -1.15 -3.32
N TYR A 60 6.15 -0.83 -2.09
CA TYR A 60 5.21 -0.54 -1.03
C TYR A 60 4.34 0.68 -1.35
N ILE A 61 4.94 1.80 -1.77
CA ILE A 61 4.21 3.02 -2.17
C ILE A 61 3.22 2.72 -3.30
N ASP A 62 3.63 1.97 -4.31
CA ASP A 62 2.80 1.60 -5.46
C ASP A 62 1.63 0.68 -5.03
N SER A 63 1.83 -0.18 -4.03
CA SER A 63 0.76 -1.03 -3.49
C SER A 63 -0.34 -0.25 -2.76
N LEU A 64 -0.08 0.99 -2.37
CA LEU A 64 -1.10 1.83 -1.74
C LEU A 64 -2.14 2.37 -2.75
N ASP A 65 -1.83 2.43 -4.05
CA ASP A 65 -2.78 2.90 -5.06
C ASP A 65 -3.96 1.95 -5.27
N PRO A 66 -3.76 0.63 -5.42
CA PRO A 66 -4.86 -0.34 -5.39
C PRO A 66 -5.68 -0.27 -4.10
N LEU A 67 -5.03 -0.05 -2.94
CA LEU A 67 -5.74 0.09 -1.67
C LEU A 67 -6.65 1.32 -1.67
N ILE A 68 -6.15 2.46 -2.14
CA ILE A 68 -6.94 3.68 -2.30
C ILE A 68 -8.16 3.42 -3.20
N GLN A 69 -7.95 2.77 -4.35
CA GLN A 69 -9.04 2.42 -5.27
C GLN A 69 -10.07 1.48 -4.63
N CYS A 70 -9.63 0.48 -3.86
CA CYS A 70 -10.54 -0.39 -3.12
C CYS A 70 -11.38 0.39 -2.10
N ILE A 71 -10.78 1.35 -1.38
CA ILE A 71 -11.49 2.18 -0.39
C ILE A 71 -12.52 3.08 -1.08
N GLU A 72 -12.14 3.70 -2.20
CA GLU A 72 -13.05 4.55 -2.99
C GLU A 72 -14.24 3.76 -3.55
N ASN A 73 -14.03 2.49 -3.94
CA ASN A 73 -15.07 1.63 -4.49
C ASN A 73 -16.00 1.04 -3.42
N ASP A 74 -15.45 0.47 -2.34
CA ASP A 74 -16.22 -0.10 -1.24
C ASP A 74 -15.46 -0.02 0.09
N ARG A 75 -15.53 1.16 0.70
CA ARG A 75 -14.98 1.43 2.04
C ARG A 75 -15.42 0.43 3.10
N SER A 76 -16.67 -0.04 3.06
CA SER A 76 -17.19 -0.95 4.10
C SER A 76 -16.54 -2.32 4.00
N ALA A 77 -16.43 -2.86 2.78
CA ALA A 77 -15.72 -4.11 2.53
C ALA A 77 -14.24 -4.03 2.93
N VAL A 78 -13.57 -2.90 2.68
CA VAL A 78 -12.18 -2.71 3.11
C VAL A 78 -12.05 -2.63 4.64
N LEU A 79 -12.94 -1.91 5.33
CA LEU A 79 -12.93 -1.85 6.80
C LEU A 79 -13.17 -3.22 7.44
N GLU A 80 -14.02 -4.07 6.86
CA GLU A 80 -14.24 -5.44 7.33
C GLU A 80 -13.05 -6.35 7.04
N ALA A 81 -12.53 -6.32 5.81
CA ALA A 81 -11.47 -7.22 5.36
C ALA A 81 -10.07 -6.86 5.89
N CYS A 82 -9.85 -5.58 6.18
CA CYS A 82 -8.52 -5.03 6.43
C CYS A 82 -8.39 -4.31 7.77
N LYS A 83 -9.27 -4.64 8.72
CA LYS A 83 -9.32 -4.03 10.05
C LYS A 83 -7.95 -3.95 10.72
N ASP A 84 -7.17 -5.03 10.70
CA ASP A 84 -5.84 -5.06 11.33
C ASP A 84 -4.80 -4.15 10.68
N LEU A 85 -4.96 -3.81 9.40
CA LEU A 85 -4.10 -2.84 8.70
C LEU A 85 -4.52 -1.40 9.03
N ILE A 86 -5.82 -1.17 9.21
CA ILE A 86 -6.43 0.17 9.30
C ILE A 86 -6.60 0.64 10.75
N ASP A 87 -6.83 -0.27 11.69
CA ASP A 87 -7.05 0.04 13.11
C ASP A 87 -5.76 0.02 13.93
N ASP A 88 -4.62 -0.40 13.36
CA ASP A 88 -3.31 -0.33 14.02
C ASP A 88 -2.97 1.17 14.23
N LYS A 89 -2.87 1.60 15.50
CA LYS A 89 -2.63 3.02 15.83
C LYS A 89 -1.16 3.25 16.25
N PRO A 90 -0.47 4.28 15.71
CA PRO A 90 -0.96 5.24 14.71
C PRO A 90 -1.19 4.60 13.34
N ARG A 91 -2.32 4.94 12.69
CA ARG A 91 -2.66 4.45 11.35
C ARG A 91 -1.58 4.94 10.39
N GLY A 92 -0.97 4.02 9.66
CA GLY A 92 0.12 4.34 8.75
C GLY A 92 1.05 3.17 8.46
N SER A 93 2.10 3.47 7.72
CA SER A 93 3.19 2.53 7.45
C SER A 93 3.98 2.21 8.72
N LYS A 94 4.23 0.92 8.97
CA LYS A 94 5.10 0.47 10.07
C LYS A 94 6.54 0.87 9.83
N TYR A 95 7.04 0.80 8.59
CA TYR A 95 8.43 1.16 8.32
C TYR A 95 8.70 2.65 8.61
N MET A 96 7.67 3.49 8.50
CA MET A 96 7.77 4.92 8.86
C MET A 96 7.98 5.15 10.36
N THR A 97 7.61 4.19 11.22
CA THR A 97 7.82 4.25 12.67
C THR A 97 9.25 3.89 13.09
N ILE A 98 10.03 3.26 12.20
CA ILE A 98 11.42 2.93 12.47
C ILE A 98 12.21 4.23 12.65
N PRO A 99 13.00 4.38 13.75
CA PRO A 99 13.80 5.56 13.98
C PRO A 99 14.73 5.85 12.80
N PHE A 100 14.69 7.10 12.34
CA PHE A 100 15.56 7.55 11.26
C PHE A 100 16.97 7.81 11.81
N ASP A 101 17.84 6.81 11.69
CA ASP A 101 19.24 6.91 12.06
C ASP A 101 20.10 7.06 10.79
N PHE A 102 20.52 8.30 10.53
CA PHE A 102 21.27 8.67 9.35
C PHE A 102 22.59 7.89 9.21
N PHE A 103 23.36 7.77 10.30
CA PHE A 103 24.66 7.11 10.27
C PHE A 103 24.50 5.60 10.09
N LYS A 104 23.56 4.98 10.82
CA LYS A 104 23.27 3.55 10.68
C LYS A 104 22.87 3.18 9.25
N LEU A 105 22.05 4.00 8.59
CA LEU A 105 21.59 3.76 7.23
C LEU A 105 22.72 3.95 6.21
N MET A 106 23.49 5.04 6.32
CA MET A 106 24.62 5.27 5.41
C MET A 106 25.69 4.19 5.54
N GLU A 107 26.10 3.85 6.75
CA GLU A 107 27.14 2.85 6.98
C GLU A 107 26.64 1.45 6.62
N GLY A 108 25.45 1.06 7.10
CA GLY A 108 24.94 -0.29 6.94
C GLY A 108 24.63 -0.66 5.50
N PHE A 109 24.12 0.27 4.68
CA PHE A 109 23.91 0.04 3.25
C PHE A 109 25.09 0.48 2.38
N ASN A 110 26.13 1.10 2.94
CA ASN A 110 27.17 1.79 2.19
C ASN A 110 26.58 2.80 1.18
N TRP A 111 25.66 3.63 1.68
CA TRP A 111 24.88 4.57 0.91
C TRP A 111 25.51 5.95 0.82
N THR A 112 25.18 6.63 -0.28
CA THR A 112 25.54 8.03 -0.51
C THR A 112 24.44 8.98 -0.06
N GLU A 113 24.76 10.27 -0.01
CA GLU A 113 23.76 11.33 0.22
C GLU A 113 22.60 11.27 -0.79
N THR A 114 22.86 10.84 -2.04
CA THR A 114 21.81 10.67 -3.05
C THR A 114 20.82 9.56 -2.68
N ASN A 115 21.31 8.45 -2.13
CA ASN A 115 20.44 7.38 -1.63
C ASN A 115 19.60 7.87 -0.45
N MET A 116 20.22 8.63 0.46
CA MET A 116 19.52 9.22 1.61
C MET A 116 18.44 10.23 1.18
N ALA A 117 18.75 11.10 0.23
CA ALA A 117 17.77 12.03 -0.35
C ALA A 117 16.61 11.27 -1.01
N THR A 118 16.90 10.18 -1.70
CA THR A 118 15.87 9.31 -2.30
C THR A 118 14.99 8.70 -1.21
N LEU A 119 15.55 8.17 -0.12
CA LEU A 119 14.78 7.63 0.99
C LEU A 119 13.86 8.69 1.62
N LEU A 120 14.36 9.91 1.82
CA LEU A 120 13.56 11.00 2.39
C LEU A 120 12.37 11.36 1.49
N GLU A 121 12.56 11.38 0.17
CA GLU A 121 11.46 11.63 -0.77
C GLU A 121 10.43 10.49 -0.73
N LEU A 122 10.87 9.23 -0.74
CA LEU A 122 9.96 8.08 -0.62
C LEU A 122 9.18 8.08 0.70
N ARG A 123 9.80 8.49 1.82
CA ARG A 123 9.13 8.67 3.11
C ARG A 123 8.06 9.77 3.04
N ARG A 124 8.32 10.88 2.35
CA ARG A 124 7.33 11.94 2.11
C ARG A 124 6.16 11.41 1.29
N THR A 125 6.43 10.77 0.14
CA THR A 125 5.38 10.20 -0.72
C THR A 125 4.50 9.19 0.03
N THR A 126 5.11 8.35 0.87
CA THR A 126 4.38 7.41 1.72
C THR A 126 3.42 8.12 2.67
N MET A 127 3.89 9.16 3.35
CA MET A 127 3.06 9.97 4.25
C MET A 127 1.92 10.67 3.50
N ASP A 128 2.16 11.17 2.29
CA ASP A 128 1.14 11.79 1.45
C ASP A 128 0.04 10.78 1.07
N LYS A 129 0.40 9.56 0.66
CA LYS A 129 -0.57 8.50 0.36
C LYS A 129 -1.35 8.06 1.60
N TRP A 130 -0.70 7.89 2.74
CA TRP A 130 -1.40 7.57 3.99
C TRP A 130 -2.33 8.68 4.46
N THR A 131 -1.99 9.95 4.20
CA THR A 131 -2.88 11.09 4.47
C THR A 131 -4.15 11.02 3.60
N VAL A 132 -4.04 10.55 2.35
CA VAL A 132 -5.20 10.32 1.48
C VAL A 132 -6.05 9.17 2.03
N ILE A 133 -5.43 8.05 2.37
CA ILE A 133 -6.10 6.87 2.95
C ILE A 133 -6.86 7.25 4.23
N ASP A 134 -6.22 7.99 5.14
CA ASP A 134 -6.83 8.41 6.40
C ASP A 134 -8.10 9.25 6.16
N LYS A 135 -8.04 10.20 5.22
CA LYS A 135 -9.20 11.02 4.81
C LYS A 135 -10.34 10.21 4.18
N LEU A 136 -10.04 9.14 3.46
CA LEU A 136 -11.06 8.27 2.87
C LEU A 136 -11.70 7.35 3.92
N LEU A 137 -11.00 7.08 5.02
CA LEU A 137 -11.42 6.18 6.08
C LEU A 137 -12.09 6.90 7.26
N ASP A 138 -11.92 8.21 7.42
CA ASP A 138 -12.67 9.05 8.36
C ASP A 138 -14.16 9.20 7.94
#